data_AF-A0A438KDD2-F1
#
_entry.id   AF-A0A438KDD2-F1
#
_cell.length_a   1.000
_cell.length_b   1.000
_cell.length_c   1.000
_cell.angle_alpha   90.00
_cell.angle_beta   90.00
_cell.angle_gamma   90.00
#
_symmetry.space_group_name_H-M   'P 1'
#
loop_
_entity.id
_entity.type
_entity.pdbx_description
1 polymer ?
#
loop_
_entity_poly.entity_id
_entity_poly.type
_entity_poly.pdbx_seq_one_letter_code
_entity_poly.pdbx_strand_id
1 'polypeptide(L)'
;MALNIESFTGCDQICTEPLAATPFGSPCGCVFPMKVRLLLDVALYAVFPVVAELAIEVAAGTYLEQSQVKIVGASADSQNQGKTVVDINLVPLGEKFDNTTAMLTCERFWQKKVPLNRTLFGNYDVLYINYPGIPSSPPSGSYMGSGPSGSAGGLPITADFVNKSQKLNPRTIAIIALSGFVLVLVCIGAISIVLKWRKIGRPSSAVGPVFTSSINKRSGMFLCFQCFDV
;
A
#
# COMPACT_ATOMS: atom_id res chain seq x y z
N MET A 1 8.75 -40.85 2.66
CA MET A 1 9.97 -40.23 3.21
C MET A 1 9.52 -39.12 4.14
N ALA A 2 9.44 -39.42 5.43
CA ALA A 2 9.22 -38.39 6.44
C ALA A 2 10.53 -37.60 6.55
N LEU A 3 10.48 -36.29 6.28
CA LEU A 3 11.62 -35.43 6.53
C LEU A 3 11.75 -35.32 8.05
N ASN A 4 12.76 -35.97 8.60
CA ASN A 4 13.24 -35.72 9.95
C ASN A 4 13.64 -34.25 10.01
N ILE A 5 12.78 -33.42 10.59
CA ILE A 5 13.17 -32.09 11.03
C ILE A 5 14.10 -32.34 12.20
N GLU A 6 15.40 -32.20 11.97
CA GLU A 6 16.37 -32.07 13.05
C GLU A 6 15.84 -30.96 13.97
N SER A 7 15.47 -31.32 15.19
CA SER A 7 15.22 -30.34 16.24
C SER A 7 16.53 -29.61 16.46
N PHE A 8 16.71 -28.46 15.82
CA PHE A 8 17.68 -27.48 16.27
C PHE A 8 17.38 -27.27 17.76
N THR A 9 18.36 -27.52 18.63
CA THR A 9 18.31 -27.22 20.06
C THR A 9 18.27 -25.71 20.28
N GLY A 10 17.22 -25.06 19.78
CA GLY A 10 16.71 -23.80 20.25
C GLY A 10 15.70 -24.11 21.36
N CYS A 11 15.42 -23.13 22.21
CA CYS A 11 14.46 -23.31 23.27
C CYS A 11 13.07 -23.61 22.66
N ASP A 12 12.54 -24.83 22.86
CA ASP A 12 11.18 -25.25 22.47
C ASP A 12 10.08 -24.56 23.32
N GLN A 13 10.36 -23.36 23.83
CA GLN A 13 9.43 -22.58 24.62
C GLN A 13 8.46 -21.87 23.67
N ILE A 14 7.18 -22.20 23.81
CA ILE A 14 6.09 -21.54 23.10
C ILE A 14 5.92 -20.16 23.75
N CYS A 15 6.38 -19.11 23.07
CA CYS A 15 6.13 -17.73 23.48
C CYS A 15 4.79 -17.25 22.95
N THR A 16 4.00 -16.62 23.81
CA THR A 16 2.77 -15.95 23.38
C THR A 16 3.13 -14.68 22.61
N GLU A 17 2.50 -14.47 21.45
CA GLU A 17 2.55 -13.22 20.69
C GLU A 17 2.33 -12.02 21.65
N PRO A 18 3.17 -10.97 21.64
CA PRO A 18 4.17 -10.60 20.62
C PRO A 18 5.61 -11.03 20.91
N LEU A 19 5.86 -11.88 21.91
CA LEU A 19 7.21 -12.26 22.35
C LEU A 19 7.84 -13.29 21.41
N ALA A 20 9.17 -13.30 21.35
CA ALA A 20 9.95 -14.27 20.57
C ALA A 20 10.89 -15.05 21.50
N ALA A 21 11.15 -16.31 21.14
CA ALA A 21 12.15 -17.13 21.83
C ALA A 21 13.54 -16.48 21.70
N THR A 22 14.35 -16.60 22.75
CA THR A 22 15.71 -16.09 22.76
C THR A 22 16.57 -16.64 21.60
N PRO A 23 17.59 -15.88 21.16
CA PRO A 23 18.51 -16.32 20.14
C PRO A 23 19.46 -17.40 20.68
N PHE A 24 20.12 -18.13 19.79
CA PHE A 24 21.17 -19.07 20.18
C PHE A 24 22.30 -18.32 20.88
N GLY A 25 22.72 -18.82 22.06
CA GLY A 25 23.80 -18.24 22.84
C GLY A 25 23.36 -17.46 24.10
N SER A 26 22.07 -17.32 24.38
CA SER A 26 21.55 -16.75 25.63
C SER A 26 20.64 -17.73 26.39
N PRO A 27 20.35 -17.49 27.69
CA PRO A 27 19.45 -18.34 28.46
C PRO A 27 18.08 -18.47 27.78
N CYS A 28 17.45 -19.64 27.91
CA CYS A 28 16.13 -19.86 27.34
C CYS A 28 15.06 -18.98 27.98
N GLY A 29 14.35 -18.20 27.17
CA GLY A 29 13.28 -17.34 27.61
C GLY A 29 12.50 -16.71 26.45
N CYS A 30 11.48 -15.92 26.80
CA CYS A 30 10.72 -15.11 25.88
C CYS A 30 11.11 -13.65 26.04
N VAL A 31 11.53 -13.01 24.95
CA VAL A 31 11.97 -11.62 24.93
C VAL A 31 11.16 -10.83 23.93
N PHE A 32 11.16 -9.50 24.06
CA PHE A 32 10.43 -8.63 23.14
C PHE A 32 11.26 -8.36 21.87
N PRO A 33 10.86 -8.87 20.70
CA PRO A 33 11.59 -8.60 19.46
C PRO A 33 11.27 -7.21 18.92
N MET A 34 12.22 -6.59 18.23
CA MET A 34 11.94 -5.48 17.34
C MET A 34 11.45 -6.05 16.01
N LYS A 35 10.20 -5.76 15.64
CA LYS A 35 9.59 -6.25 14.41
C LYS A 35 9.83 -5.25 13.29
N VAL A 36 10.40 -5.70 12.18
CA VAL A 36 10.68 -4.88 11.00
C VAL A 36 9.98 -5.51 9.82
N ARG A 37 9.18 -4.71 9.10
CA ARG A 37 8.57 -5.13 7.84
C ARG A 37 9.24 -4.43 6.67
N LEU A 38 9.86 -5.19 5.79
CA LEU A 38 10.54 -4.70 4.59
C LEU A 38 9.74 -5.07 3.34
N LEU A 39 9.80 -4.21 2.32
CA LEU A 39 9.31 -4.47 0.98
C LEU A 39 10.51 -4.55 0.04
N LEU A 40 10.80 -5.75 -0.46
CA LEU A 40 11.86 -6.03 -1.42
C LEU A 40 11.32 -5.94 -2.85
N ASP A 41 12.09 -5.33 -3.75
CA ASP A 41 11.76 -5.15 -5.17
C ASP A 41 12.12 -6.39 -6.01
N VAL A 42 11.82 -7.56 -5.46
CA VAL A 42 11.99 -8.86 -6.09
C VAL A 42 10.81 -9.76 -5.77
N ALA A 43 10.55 -10.73 -6.64
CA ALA A 43 9.46 -11.68 -6.46
C ALA A 43 9.80 -12.69 -5.34
N LEU A 44 8.75 -13.19 -4.68
CA LEU A 44 8.87 -14.02 -3.48
C LEU A 44 9.69 -15.30 -3.72
N TYR A 45 9.55 -15.91 -4.92
CA TYR A 45 10.31 -17.12 -5.29
C TYR A 45 11.83 -16.90 -5.34
N ALA A 46 12.30 -15.66 -5.57
CA ALA A 46 13.72 -15.34 -5.60
C ALA A 46 14.30 -15.17 -4.18
N VAL A 47 13.46 -14.84 -3.19
CA VAL A 47 13.88 -14.62 -1.80
C VAL A 47 14.01 -15.94 -1.04
N PHE A 48 13.11 -16.89 -1.27
CA PHE A 48 13.07 -18.17 -0.55
C PHE A 48 14.41 -18.94 -0.47
N PRO A 49 15.21 -19.05 -1.55
CA PRO A 49 16.49 -19.76 -1.49
C PRO A 49 17.59 -19.02 -0.73
N VAL A 50 17.44 -17.70 -0.53
CA VAL A 50 18.48 -16.80 0.02
C VAL A 50 18.04 -16.13 1.32
N VAL A 51 17.06 -16.70 2.03
CA VAL A 51 16.56 -16.18 3.31
C VAL A 51 17.67 -16.10 4.37
N ALA A 52 18.60 -17.06 4.37
CA ALA A 52 19.75 -17.05 5.28
C ALA A 52 20.69 -15.86 4.99
N GLU A 53 20.95 -15.56 3.72
CA GLU A 53 21.74 -14.40 3.29
C GLU A 53 21.07 -13.09 3.70
N LEU A 54 19.74 -13.00 3.57
CA LEU A 54 18.98 -11.84 4.02
C LEU A 54 19.19 -11.60 5.53
N ALA A 55 19.15 -12.68 6.33
CA ALA A 55 19.39 -12.56 7.77
C ALA A 55 20.82 -12.09 8.09
N ILE A 56 21.83 -12.58 7.35
CA ILE A 56 23.23 -12.17 7.49
C ILE A 56 23.42 -10.69 7.15
N GLU A 57 22.86 -10.23 6.03
CA GLU A 57 22.99 -8.83 5.60
C GLU A 57 22.26 -7.87 6.55
N VAL A 58 21.08 -8.26 7.05
CA VAL A 58 20.34 -7.51 8.05
C VAL A 58 21.12 -7.44 9.37
N ALA A 59 21.71 -8.56 9.81
CA ALA A 59 22.55 -8.62 11.00
C ALA A 59 23.75 -7.65 10.88
N ALA A 60 24.48 -7.73 9.76
CA ALA A 60 25.61 -6.85 9.47
C ALA A 60 25.20 -5.36 9.43
N GLY A 61 24.05 -5.03 8.86
CA GLY A 61 23.54 -3.65 8.83
C GLY A 61 23.08 -3.10 10.17
N THR A 62 22.69 -3.97 11.10
CA THR A 62 22.13 -3.60 12.41
C THR A 62 23.11 -3.78 13.58
N TYR A 63 24.34 -4.22 13.31
CA TYR A 63 25.32 -4.61 14.35
C TYR A 63 24.77 -5.68 15.30
N LEU A 64 23.97 -6.58 14.77
CA LEU A 64 23.46 -7.74 15.48
C LEU A 64 24.16 -8.99 14.95
N GLU A 65 24.14 -10.05 15.74
CA GLU A 65 24.57 -11.37 15.28
C GLU A 65 23.49 -12.01 14.40
N GLN A 66 23.88 -12.92 13.50
CA GLN A 66 22.92 -13.64 12.65
C GLN A 66 21.87 -14.39 13.50
N SER A 67 22.25 -14.92 14.66
CA SER A 67 21.34 -15.63 15.58
C SER A 67 20.23 -14.73 16.15
N GLN A 68 20.43 -13.41 16.13
CA GLN A 68 19.48 -12.41 16.59
C GLN A 68 18.50 -11.97 15.49
N VAL A 69 18.69 -12.39 14.24
CA VAL A 69 17.81 -12.03 13.13
C VAL A 69 16.96 -13.25 12.75
N LYS A 70 15.67 -13.20 13.06
CA LYS A 70 14.72 -14.25 12.73
C LYS A 70 13.77 -13.78 11.64
N ILE A 71 13.82 -14.41 10.47
CA ILE A 71 12.85 -14.16 9.40
C ILE A 71 11.57 -14.94 9.75
N VAL A 72 10.49 -14.21 10.04
CA VAL A 72 9.21 -14.78 10.49
C VAL A 72 8.39 -15.26 9.30
N GLY A 73 8.45 -14.53 8.20
CA GLY A 73 7.70 -14.86 7.00
C GLY A 73 8.03 -13.94 5.84
N ALA A 74 7.63 -14.37 4.65
CA ALA A 74 7.68 -13.58 3.45
C ALA A 74 6.40 -13.83 2.63
N SER A 75 5.82 -12.78 2.08
CA SER A 75 4.61 -12.83 1.26
C SER A 75 4.75 -11.91 0.05
N ALA A 76 4.03 -12.20 -1.03
CA ALA A 76 3.99 -11.30 -2.18
C ALA A 76 3.19 -10.03 -1.81
N ASP A 77 3.63 -8.88 -2.31
CA ASP A 77 2.87 -7.64 -2.12
C ASP A 77 1.52 -7.74 -2.83
N SER A 78 0.46 -7.31 -2.15
CA SER A 78 -0.92 -7.43 -2.65
C SER A 78 -1.16 -6.55 -3.88
N GLN A 79 -0.40 -5.47 -4.03
CA GLN A 79 -0.47 -4.55 -5.16
C GLN A 79 0.48 -4.93 -6.29
N ASN A 80 1.60 -5.59 -5.99
CA ASN A 80 2.59 -5.97 -6.99
C ASN A 80 3.23 -7.33 -6.67
N GLN A 81 2.83 -8.36 -7.41
CA GLN A 81 3.37 -9.72 -7.25
C GLN A 81 4.87 -9.83 -7.57
N GLY A 82 5.47 -8.81 -8.21
CA GLY A 82 6.90 -8.69 -8.42
C GLY A 82 7.68 -8.18 -7.20
N LYS A 83 7.00 -7.86 -6.10
CA LYS A 83 7.60 -7.40 -4.84
C LYS A 83 7.25 -8.34 -3.69
N THR A 84 8.14 -8.38 -2.70
CA THR A 84 8.01 -9.27 -1.55
C THR A 84 8.01 -8.49 -0.25
N VAL A 85 7.00 -8.69 0.56
CA VAL A 85 6.95 -8.24 1.95
C VAL A 85 7.64 -9.28 2.82
N VAL A 86 8.66 -8.88 3.58
CA VAL A 86 9.37 -9.75 4.52
C VAL A 86 9.17 -9.22 5.94
N ASP A 87 8.75 -10.12 6.82
CA ASP A 87 8.60 -9.89 8.25
C ASP A 87 9.82 -10.42 9.00
N ILE A 88 10.51 -9.53 9.70
CA ILE A 88 11.79 -9.79 10.38
C ILE A 88 11.64 -9.45 11.85
N ASN A 89 12.03 -10.37 12.72
CA ASN A 89 12.16 -10.16 14.15
C ASN A 89 13.64 -10.06 14.52
N LEU A 90 14.04 -8.90 15.03
CA LEU A 90 15.33 -8.72 15.68
C LEU A 90 15.18 -9.05 17.16
N VAL A 91 15.99 -9.97 17.67
CA VAL A 91 15.87 -10.53 19.02
C VAL A 91 17.07 -10.11 19.86
N PRO A 92 16.89 -9.50 21.04
CA PRO A 92 18.00 -9.13 21.90
C PRO A 92 18.69 -10.36 22.51
N LEU A 93 20.00 -10.25 22.83
CA LEU A 93 20.72 -11.26 23.61
C LEU A 93 20.34 -11.22 25.10
N GLY A 94 19.91 -10.05 25.59
CA GLY A 94 19.38 -9.85 26.95
C GLY A 94 17.85 -9.75 26.96
N GLU A 95 17.28 -9.16 28.01
CA GLU A 95 15.82 -9.02 28.15
C GLU A 95 15.18 -8.11 27.08
N LYS A 96 15.89 -7.06 26.67
CA LYS A 96 15.45 -6.06 25.68
C LYS A 96 16.65 -5.39 25.01
N PHE A 97 16.40 -4.70 23.90
CA PHE A 97 17.38 -3.74 23.37
C PHE A 97 17.38 -2.47 24.23
N ASP A 98 18.57 -1.95 24.52
CA ASP A 98 18.71 -0.62 25.10
C ASP A 98 18.07 0.43 24.19
N ASN A 99 17.48 1.48 24.77
CA ASN A 99 16.79 2.52 23.99
C ASN A 99 17.69 3.13 22.91
N THR A 100 18.97 3.36 23.23
CA THR A 100 19.95 3.88 22.27
C THR A 100 20.18 2.89 21.12
N THR A 101 20.38 1.60 21.43
CA THR A 101 20.59 0.55 20.43
C THR A 101 19.37 0.37 19.54
N ALA A 102 18.18 0.35 20.14
CA ALA A 102 16.92 0.26 19.42
C ALA A 102 16.70 1.49 18.52
N MET A 103 16.96 2.70 19.00
CA MET A 103 16.86 3.93 18.21
C MET A 103 17.85 3.95 17.04
N LEU A 104 19.12 3.63 17.28
CA LEU A 104 20.15 3.55 16.24
C LEU A 104 19.80 2.49 15.17
N THR A 105 19.25 1.36 15.60
CA THR A 105 18.78 0.31 14.69
C THR A 105 17.64 0.83 13.81
N CYS A 106 16.63 1.46 14.40
CA CYS A 106 15.54 2.09 13.65
C CYS A 106 16.03 3.13 12.64
N GLU A 107 16.92 4.03 13.08
CA GLU A 107 17.48 5.06 12.20
C GLU A 107 18.19 4.45 11.00
N ARG A 108 18.90 3.33 11.17
CA ARG A 108 19.56 2.67 10.04
C ARG A 108 18.61 2.08 9.03
N PHE A 109 17.53 1.45 9.47
CA PHE A 109 16.50 0.98 8.55
C PHE A 109 15.90 2.16 7.80
N TRP A 110 15.50 3.22 8.49
CA TRP A 110 14.89 4.40 7.87
C TRP A 110 15.83 5.13 6.91
N GLN A 111 17.12 5.21 7.24
CA GLN A 111 18.15 5.81 6.39
C GLN A 111 18.68 4.87 5.30
N LYS A 112 18.09 3.67 5.16
CA LYS A 112 18.51 2.63 4.22
C LYS A 112 20.00 2.26 4.32
N LYS A 113 20.52 2.22 5.55
CA LYS A 113 21.92 1.88 5.87
C LYS A 113 22.16 0.38 6.06
N VAL A 114 21.13 -0.45 5.87
CA VAL A 114 21.27 -1.91 5.91
C VAL A 114 21.70 -2.37 4.51
N PRO A 115 22.92 -2.89 4.35
CA PRO A 115 23.48 -3.19 3.03
C PRO A 115 22.90 -4.49 2.49
N LEU A 116 21.72 -4.40 1.86
CA LEU A 116 21.14 -5.54 1.15
C LEU A 116 21.75 -5.68 -0.25
N ASN A 117 22.12 -6.89 -0.64
CA ASN A 117 22.63 -7.14 -1.97
C ASN A 117 21.53 -6.93 -3.01
N ARG A 118 21.68 -5.88 -3.81
CA ARG A 118 20.72 -5.45 -4.82
C ARG A 118 20.49 -6.48 -5.93
N THR A 119 21.45 -7.37 -6.21
CA THR A 119 21.25 -8.41 -7.22
C THR A 119 20.37 -9.55 -6.70
N LEU A 120 20.35 -9.78 -5.38
CA LEU A 120 19.57 -10.84 -4.75
C LEU A 120 18.20 -10.34 -4.28
N PHE A 121 18.17 -9.15 -3.66
CA PHE A 121 16.98 -8.61 -2.98
C PHE A 121 16.40 -7.36 -3.62
N GLY A 122 17.03 -6.86 -4.69
CA GLY A 122 16.61 -5.63 -5.34
C GLY A 122 16.79 -4.40 -4.45
N ASN A 123 16.04 -3.35 -4.74
CA ASN A 123 15.88 -2.25 -3.80
C ASN A 123 14.94 -2.67 -2.68
N TYR A 124 15.07 -2.05 -1.51
CA TYR A 124 14.13 -2.27 -0.42
C TYR A 124 13.56 -0.95 0.10
N ASP A 125 12.33 -1.04 0.59
CA ASP A 125 11.64 0.00 1.35
C ASP A 125 11.27 -0.55 2.74
N VAL A 126 11.29 0.31 3.75
CA VAL A 126 10.85 -0.04 5.10
C VAL A 126 9.38 0.35 5.22
N LEU A 127 8.50 -0.62 5.49
CA LEU A 127 7.06 -0.37 5.64
C LEU A 127 6.75 0.12 7.05
N TYR A 128 7.23 -0.58 8.07
CA TYR A 128 7.17 -0.13 9.46
C TYR A 128 8.23 -0.83 10.30
N ILE A 129 8.52 -0.24 11.46
CA ILE A 129 9.30 -0.85 12.51
C ILE A 129 8.47 -0.78 13.79
N ASN A 130 8.32 -1.85 14.53
CA ASN A 130 7.55 -1.86 15.77
C ASN A 130 8.43 -2.34 16.93
N TYR A 131 8.62 -1.45 17.91
CA TYR A 131 9.32 -1.75 19.15
C TYR A 131 8.77 -0.85 20.28
N PRO A 132 8.67 -1.34 21.53
CA PRO A 132 8.06 -0.60 22.62
C PRO A 132 8.87 0.67 22.91
N GLY A 133 8.18 1.79 23.06
CA GLY A 133 8.82 3.08 23.35
C GLY A 133 9.47 3.77 22.15
N ILE A 134 9.33 3.25 20.93
CA ILE A 134 9.84 3.88 19.71
C ILE A 134 8.67 4.13 18.73
N PRO A 135 8.58 5.30 18.08
CA PRO A 135 7.57 5.56 17.07
C PRO A 135 7.70 4.59 15.90
N SER A 136 6.57 4.00 15.49
CA SER A 136 6.57 2.94 14.46
C SER A 136 6.76 3.43 13.03
N SER A 137 6.63 4.74 12.83
CA SER A 137 6.70 5.44 11.55
C SER A 137 8.02 6.19 11.42
N PRO A 138 8.52 6.43 10.19
CA PRO A 138 9.73 7.22 10.01
C PRO A 138 9.54 8.58 10.69
N PRO A 139 10.58 9.17 11.28
CA PRO A 139 10.50 10.54 11.75
C PRO A 139 10.08 11.40 10.54
N SER A 140 8.83 11.86 10.54
CA SER A 140 8.34 12.85 9.59
C SER A 140 9.30 14.02 9.71
N GLY A 141 10.10 14.26 8.66
CA GLY A 141 11.22 15.19 8.70
C GLY A 141 10.85 16.49 9.41
N SER A 142 11.23 16.60 10.67
CA SER A 142 10.96 17.76 11.50
C SER A 142 12.11 18.74 11.29
N TYR A 143 11.90 19.66 10.36
CA TYR A 143 12.40 21.00 10.57
C TYR A 143 11.95 21.45 11.95
N MET A 144 12.90 21.91 12.76
CA MET A 144 12.74 22.43 14.11
C MET A 144 11.41 23.17 14.32
N GLY A 145 10.67 22.74 15.32
CA GLY A 145 9.50 23.44 15.83
C GLY A 145 9.12 22.86 17.18
N SER A 146 9.72 23.38 18.25
CA SER A 146 9.38 23.06 19.64
C SER A 146 7.89 23.26 19.91
N GLY A 147 7.23 22.25 20.50
CA GLY A 147 5.86 22.33 21.03
C GLY A 147 5.64 21.27 22.10
N PRO A 148 5.03 21.60 23.25
CA PRO A 148 5.16 20.78 24.46
C PRO A 148 4.22 19.57 24.49
N SER A 149 4.69 18.58 25.25
CA SER A 149 4.02 17.35 25.70
C SER A 149 2.55 17.54 26.07
N GLY A 150 1.68 16.70 25.49
CA GLY A 150 0.28 16.55 25.85
C GLY A 150 -0.22 15.14 25.55
N SER A 151 -0.29 14.30 26.58
CA SER A 151 -0.91 12.98 26.59
C SER A 151 -2.44 13.11 26.67
N ALA A 152 -3.18 12.48 25.75
CA ALA A 152 -4.51 11.90 25.99
C ALA A 152 -4.96 11.11 24.76
N GLY A 153 -5.61 9.97 24.98
CA GLY A 153 -5.98 9.00 23.96
C GLY A 153 -7.17 9.38 23.09
N GLY A 154 -7.45 8.49 22.14
CA GLY A 154 -8.68 8.50 21.34
C GLY A 154 -8.38 8.42 19.85
N LEU A 155 -8.45 7.22 19.27
CA LEU A 155 -8.70 7.08 17.83
C LEU A 155 -10.04 7.75 17.50
N PRO A 156 -10.18 8.35 16.31
CA PRO A 156 -10.82 7.58 15.25
C PRO A 156 -10.20 7.80 13.86
N ILE A 157 -10.24 6.72 13.08
CA ILE A 157 -10.41 6.66 11.62
C ILE A 157 -10.06 7.95 10.88
N THR A 158 -8.85 8.00 10.31
CA THR A 158 -8.49 9.00 9.31
C THR A 158 -8.23 8.30 8.00
N ALA A 159 -8.97 8.75 7.00
CA ALA A 159 -8.99 8.25 5.63
C ALA A 159 -7.59 8.27 4.99
N ASP A 160 -7.40 7.29 4.12
CA ASP A 160 -6.23 7.09 3.28
C ASP A 160 -6.05 8.30 2.34
N PHE A 161 -5.25 9.27 2.76
CA PHE A 161 -4.67 10.22 1.83
C PHE A 161 -3.42 9.56 1.27
N VAL A 162 -3.57 9.01 0.05
CA VAL A 162 -2.46 8.87 -0.89
C VAL A 162 -1.80 10.24 -1.00
N ASN A 163 -0.74 10.43 -0.23
CA ASN A 163 0.20 11.51 -0.42
C ASN A 163 1.61 10.95 -0.27
N LYS A 164 1.92 10.00 -1.15
CA LYS A 164 3.29 9.87 -1.61
C LYS A 164 3.46 11.07 -2.53
N SER A 165 4.13 12.11 -2.04
CA SER A 165 4.66 13.18 -2.88
C SER A 165 5.70 12.55 -3.81
N GLN A 166 5.20 11.88 -4.85
CA GLN A 166 5.96 11.57 -6.03
C GLN A 166 6.48 12.94 -6.45
N LYS A 167 7.81 13.09 -6.41
CA LYS A 167 8.52 14.28 -6.84
C LYS A 167 8.29 14.42 -8.35
N LEU A 168 7.08 14.83 -8.72
CA LEU A 168 6.67 15.03 -10.09
C LEU A 168 7.41 16.27 -10.55
N ASN A 169 8.29 16.08 -11.53
CA ASN A 169 9.01 17.19 -12.12
C ASN A 169 7.98 18.24 -12.56
N PRO A 170 8.21 19.54 -12.29
CA PRO A 170 7.27 20.60 -12.68
C PRO A 170 6.98 20.57 -14.19
N ARG A 171 7.93 20.04 -14.97
CA ARG A 171 7.77 19.73 -16.40
C ARG A 171 6.63 18.73 -16.69
N THR A 172 6.46 17.68 -15.90
CA THR A 172 5.39 16.69 -16.07
C THR A 172 4.02 17.29 -15.77
N ILE A 173 3.93 18.09 -14.70
CA ILE A 173 2.70 18.80 -14.34
C ILE A 173 2.29 19.76 -15.47
N ALA A 174 3.25 20.50 -16.03
CA ALA A 174 3.00 21.39 -17.16
C ALA A 174 2.49 20.65 -18.41
N ILE A 175 3.03 19.47 -18.72
CA ILE A 175 2.59 18.66 -19.86
C ILE A 175 1.15 18.17 -19.66
N ILE A 176 0.83 17.67 -18.47
CA ILE A 176 -0.53 17.18 -18.15
C ILE A 176 -1.54 18.35 -18.24
N ALA A 177 -1.20 19.50 -17.69
CA ALA A 177 -2.05 20.68 -17.73
C ALA A 177 -2.29 21.19 -19.16
N LEU A 178 -1.23 21.29 -19.98
CA LEU A 178 -1.33 21.69 -21.38
C LEU A 178 -2.17 20.70 -22.20
N SER A 179 -1.93 19.40 -22.02
CA SER A 179 -2.68 18.35 -22.71
C SER A 179 -4.17 18.38 -22.34
N GLY A 180 -4.48 18.56 -21.06
CA GLY A 180 -5.86 18.66 -20.58
C GLY A 180 -6.57 19.90 -21.14
N PHE A 181 -5.88 21.04 -21.19
CA PHE A 181 -6.44 22.28 -21.72
C PHE A 181 -6.82 22.16 -23.21
N VAL A 182 -5.98 21.53 -24.03
CA VAL A 182 -6.27 21.28 -25.45
C VAL A 182 -7.51 20.39 -25.61
N LEU A 183 -7.61 19.31 -24.83
CA LEU A 183 -8.78 18.42 -24.82
C LEU A 183 -10.08 19.17 -24.49
N VAL A 184 -10.05 20.04 -23.48
CA VAL A 184 -11.22 20.84 -23.08
C VAL A 184 -11.66 21.77 -24.21
N LEU A 185 -10.73 22.45 -24.89
CA LEU A 185 -11.05 23.33 -26.01
C LEU A 185 -11.70 22.56 -27.18
N VAL A 186 -11.18 21.37 -27.51
CA VAL A 186 -11.76 20.51 -28.56
C VAL A 186 -13.17 20.07 -28.18
N CYS A 187 -13.38 19.63 -26.94
CA CYS A 187 -14.71 19.24 -26.44
C CYS A 187 -15.70 20.39 -26.49
N ILE A 188 -15.31 21.61 -26.07
CA ILE A 188 -16.16 22.80 -26.14
C ILE A 188 -16.53 23.13 -27.59
N GLY A 189 -15.58 23.02 -28.53
CA GLY A 189 -15.83 23.21 -29.95
C GLY A 189 -16.86 22.23 -30.49
N ALA A 190 -16.68 20.93 -30.22
CA ALA A 190 -17.60 19.88 -30.64
C ALA A 190 -19.01 20.09 -30.07
N ILE A 191 -19.12 20.37 -28.77
CA ILE A 191 -20.41 20.62 -28.10
C ILE A 191 -21.09 21.87 -28.69
N SER A 192 -20.33 22.93 -28.98
CA SER A 192 -20.87 24.16 -29.57
C SER A 192 -21.43 23.94 -30.98
N ILE A 193 -20.76 23.11 -31.78
CA ILE A 193 -21.24 22.71 -33.12
C ILE A 193 -22.52 21.89 -33.00
N VAL A 194 -22.54 20.87 -32.13
CA VAL A 194 -23.71 20.02 -31.89
C VAL A 194 -24.90 20.84 -31.37
N LEU A 195 -24.67 21.78 -30.45
CA LEU A 195 -25.73 22.68 -29.95
C LEU A 195 -26.23 23.63 -31.04
N LYS A 196 -25.35 24.15 -31.91
CA LYS A 196 -25.77 24.94 -33.07
C LYS A 196 -26.62 24.11 -34.03
N TRP A 197 -26.21 22.88 -34.31
CA TRP A 197 -26.97 21.96 -35.18
C TRP A 197 -28.32 21.59 -34.57
N ARG A 198 -28.37 21.38 -33.25
CA ARG A 198 -29.63 21.14 -32.53
C ARG A 198 -30.55 22.37 -32.50
N LYS A 199 -30.00 23.58 -32.52
CA LYS A 199 -30.78 24.83 -32.66
C LYS A 199 -31.33 25.02 -34.08
N ILE A 200 -30.59 24.61 -35.11
CA ILE A 200 -31.08 24.64 -36.50
C ILE A 200 -32.10 23.50 -36.75
N GLY A 201 -31.94 22.34 -36.11
CA GLY A 201 -32.80 21.16 -36.28
C GLY A 201 -34.12 21.19 -35.50
N ARG A 202 -34.54 22.34 -34.95
CA ARG A 202 -35.86 22.50 -34.32
C ARG A 202 -36.79 23.22 -35.31
N PRO A 203 -37.60 22.50 -36.11
CA PRO A 203 -38.59 23.15 -36.96
C PRO A 203 -39.67 23.79 -36.09
N SER A 204 -39.90 25.08 -36.32
CA SER A 204 -41.03 25.82 -35.78
C SER A 204 -42.33 25.25 -36.35
N SER A 205 -43.13 24.55 -35.54
CA SER A 205 -44.53 24.27 -35.86
C SER A 205 -45.40 25.30 -35.15
N ALA A 206 -45.70 26.39 -35.84
CA ALA A 206 -46.71 27.35 -35.43
C ALA A 206 -47.49 27.83 -36.66
N VAL A 207 -48.59 27.16 -36.99
CA VAL A 207 -49.77 27.72 -37.66
C VAL A 207 -50.98 26.84 -37.29
N GLY A 208 -51.94 27.37 -36.55
CA GLY A 208 -53.34 26.87 -36.55
C GLY A 208 -54.09 27.48 -37.74
N PRO A 209 -55.23 26.92 -38.20
CA PRO A 209 -56.51 27.28 -37.55
C PRO A 209 -57.65 26.22 -37.59
N VAL A 210 -58.59 26.40 -36.64
CA VAL A 210 -60.08 26.26 -36.69
C VAL A 210 -60.71 25.00 -37.35
N PHE A 211 -61.53 24.24 -36.59
CA PHE A 211 -62.98 23.99 -36.83
C PHE A 211 -63.56 22.88 -35.91
N THR A 212 -64.49 23.30 -35.05
CA THR A 212 -65.75 22.66 -34.58
C THR A 212 -65.82 21.30 -33.86
N SER A 213 -66.65 21.34 -32.79
CA SER A 213 -67.31 20.28 -32.01
C SER A 213 -67.72 18.98 -32.72
N SER A 214 -67.63 17.85 -32.01
CA SER A 214 -68.78 16.98 -31.63
C SER A 214 -68.26 15.81 -30.78
N ILE A 215 -68.75 15.64 -29.55
CA ILE A 215 -69.84 14.74 -29.15
C ILE A 215 -69.50 13.23 -29.31
N ASN A 216 -69.18 12.64 -28.15
CA ASN A 216 -69.61 11.35 -27.62
C ASN A 216 -69.27 10.00 -28.32
N LYS A 217 -69.01 9.02 -27.44
CA LYS A 217 -69.35 7.58 -27.53
C LYS A 217 -68.28 6.58 -28.04
N ARG A 218 -67.66 5.91 -27.06
CA ARG A 218 -67.60 4.45 -26.84
C ARG A 218 -67.59 3.51 -28.07
N SER A 219 -66.56 2.66 -28.18
CA SER A 219 -66.60 1.19 -28.42
C SER A 219 -65.16 0.71 -28.71
N GLY A 220 -64.55 -0.21 -27.95
CA GLY A 220 -64.65 -1.67 -28.11
C GLY A 220 -63.70 -2.16 -29.22
N MET A 221 -62.50 -2.68 -28.90
CA MET A 221 -62.17 -4.08 -28.59
C MET A 221 -61.47 -4.78 -29.80
N PHE A 222 -60.59 -5.74 -29.49
CA PHE A 222 -60.02 -6.82 -30.33
C PHE A 222 -58.67 -6.51 -31.06
N LEU A 223 -57.50 -7.05 -30.67
CA LEU A 223 -56.92 -8.42 -30.67
C LEU A 223 -56.20 -8.86 -31.98
N CYS A 224 -55.15 -9.67 -31.77
CA CYS A 224 -54.30 -10.44 -32.69
C CYS A 224 -53.20 -9.68 -33.44
N PHE A 225 -51.91 -9.98 -33.24
CA PHE A 225 -51.10 -11.21 -33.43
C PHE A 225 -50.42 -11.26 -34.82
N GLN A 226 -49.11 -11.46 -34.73
CA GLN A 226 -48.18 -12.11 -35.68
C GLN A 226 -47.61 -11.36 -36.91
N CYS A 227 -46.27 -11.40 -36.92
CA CYS A 227 -45.27 -11.45 -38.00
C CYS A 227 -45.72 -11.56 -39.47
N PHE A 228 -44.99 -10.88 -40.37
CA PHE A 228 -44.23 -11.52 -41.47
C PHE A 228 -43.23 -10.56 -42.15
N ASP A 229 -42.07 -11.11 -42.52
CA ASP A 229 -40.99 -10.56 -43.35
C ASP A 229 -41.41 -10.22 -44.80
N VAL A 230 -40.78 -9.19 -45.39
CA VAL A 230 -40.09 -9.19 -46.70
C VAL A 230 -38.90 -8.23 -46.62
#